data_AF-A0A8X8W7H4-F1
#
_entry.id   AF-A0A8X8W7H4-F1
#
_cell.length_a   1.000
_cell.length_b   1.000
_cell.length_c   1.000
_cell.angle_alpha   90.00
_cell.angle_beta   90.00
_cell.angle_gamma   90.00
#
_symmetry.space_group_name_H-M   'P 1'
#
loop_
_entity.id
_entity.type
_entity.pdbx_description
1 polymer ?
#
loop_
_entity_poly.entity_id
_entity_poly.type
_entity_poly.pdbx_seq_one_letter_code
_entity_poly.pdbx_strand_id
1 'polypeptide(L)'
;MNQRRTARKQVTPQAIADNAILAYRSYRPRPESSIMRILYKFFELWEEANKHGISGLDGIRHLIPLLPDDWEIWTTRLLEDYIYRRADTLEDVGDFPGFISAIFQQYAEYQNFPPASPDIQASHPLQWDTPAHLTVESYGQYHHEAGPSHRQEVDLPPGRGGIPCS
;
A
#
# COMPACT_ATOMS: atom_id res chain seq x y z
N MET A 1 -42.25 -4.35 39.63
CA MET A 1 -40.90 -4.58 39.04
C MET A 1 -40.58 -3.41 38.12
N ASN A 2 -39.54 -2.62 38.44
CA ASN A 2 -39.19 -1.43 37.65
C ASN A 2 -38.31 -1.81 36.46
N GLN A 3 -38.84 -1.76 35.24
CA GLN A 3 -38.03 -1.85 34.03
C GLN A 3 -37.24 -0.55 33.85
N ARG A 4 -35.96 -0.53 34.27
CA ARG A 4 -34.99 0.47 33.83
C ARG A 4 -34.77 0.31 32.32
N ARG A 5 -35.56 1.00 31.50
CA ARG A 5 -35.20 1.27 30.10
C ARG A 5 -33.95 2.15 30.12
N THR A 6 -32.78 1.54 29.94
CA THR A 6 -31.55 2.27 29.61
C THR A 6 -31.75 2.93 28.25
N ALA A 7 -31.99 4.25 28.26
CA ALA A 7 -32.10 5.03 27.05
C ALA A 7 -30.76 4.98 26.30
N ARG A 8 -30.71 4.15 25.25
CA ARG A 8 -29.58 4.11 24.31
C ARG A 8 -29.57 5.49 23.63
N LYS A 9 -28.62 6.36 24.00
CA LYS A 9 -28.47 7.69 23.39
C LYS A 9 -28.39 7.49 21.87
N GLN A 10 -29.38 7.99 21.14
CA GLN A 10 -29.30 8.03 19.68
C GLN A 10 -28.22 9.05 19.32
N VAL A 11 -27.22 8.62 18.56
CA VAL A 11 -26.22 9.52 17.99
C VAL A 11 -26.88 10.19 16.79
N THR A 12 -26.88 11.53 16.75
CA THR A 12 -27.46 12.28 15.63
C THR A 12 -26.53 12.20 14.41
N PRO A 13 -27.05 12.33 13.17
CA PRO A 13 -26.21 12.40 11.98
C PRO A 13 -25.12 13.48 12.07
N GLN A 14 -25.44 14.63 12.67
CA GLN A 14 -24.46 15.69 12.94
C GLN A 14 -23.33 15.22 13.85
N ALA A 15 -23.66 14.53 14.96
CA ALA A 15 -22.63 14.01 15.85
C ALA A 15 -21.76 12.91 15.20
N ILE A 16 -22.25 12.20 14.17
CA ILE A 16 -21.42 11.29 13.37
C ILE A 16 -20.42 12.10 12.55
N ALA A 17 -20.89 13.12 11.81
CA ALA A 17 -20.05 14.00 11.01
C ALA A 17 -18.97 14.72 11.83
N ASP A 18 -19.37 15.31 12.97
CA ASP A 18 -18.45 16.01 13.87
C ASP A 18 -17.37 15.07 14.41
N ASN A 19 -17.72 13.83 14.77
CA ASN A 19 -16.78 12.83 15.25
C ASN A 19 -15.81 12.35 14.16
N ALA A 20 -16.28 12.18 12.92
CA ALA A 20 -15.43 11.80 11.78
C ALA A 20 -14.39 12.89 11.48
N ILE A 21 -14.85 14.15 11.36
CA ILE A 21 -13.99 15.32 11.13
C ILE A 21 -13.01 15.51 12.29
N LEU A 22 -13.44 15.33 13.54
CA LEU A 22 -12.57 15.42 14.71
C LEU A 22 -11.51 14.31 14.74
N ALA A 23 -11.89 13.06 14.46
CA ALA A 23 -10.97 11.93 14.41
C ALA A 23 -9.89 12.11 13.33
N TYR A 24 -10.28 12.61 12.16
CA TYR A 24 -9.36 13.00 11.09
C TYR A 24 -8.41 14.13 11.53
N ARG A 25 -8.96 15.28 11.98
CA ARG A 25 -8.14 16.47 12.32
C ARG A 25 -7.22 16.28 13.53
N SER A 26 -7.59 15.41 14.46
CA SER A 26 -6.80 15.10 15.66
C SER A 26 -5.83 13.94 15.46
N TYR A 27 -5.81 13.29 14.29
CA TYR A 27 -4.92 12.18 14.03
C TYR A 27 -3.45 12.60 14.12
N ARG A 28 -2.69 11.89 14.95
CA ARG A 28 -1.24 11.97 15.00
C ARG A 28 -0.68 10.56 14.92
N PRO A 29 0.23 10.26 13.97
CA PRO A 29 0.92 8.97 13.96
C PRO A 29 1.80 8.87 15.21
N ARG A 30 2.08 7.65 15.65
CA ARG A 30 3.07 7.43 16.70
C ARG A 30 4.48 7.45 16.10
N PRO A 31 5.53 7.89 16.81
CA PRO A 31 6.90 7.94 16.29
C PRO A 31 7.40 6.60 15.71
N GLU A 32 6.94 5.47 16.24
CA GLU A 32 7.28 4.11 15.79
C GLU A 32 6.39 3.58 14.64
N SER A 33 5.53 4.40 14.05
CA SER A 33 4.60 3.98 12.99
C SER A 33 5.32 3.84 11.66
N SER A 34 5.27 2.65 11.03
CA SER A 34 5.71 2.52 9.64
C SER A 34 4.85 3.37 8.71
N ILE A 35 5.43 3.85 7.62
CA ILE A 35 4.77 4.75 6.66
C ILE A 35 3.46 4.15 6.14
N MET A 36 3.44 2.86 5.77
CA MET A 36 2.21 2.17 5.38
C MET A 36 1.09 2.25 6.43
N ARG A 37 1.43 2.16 7.73
CA ARG A 37 0.46 2.29 8.82
C ARG A 37 -0.07 3.72 8.95
N ILE A 38 0.78 4.72 8.70
CA ILE A 38 0.38 6.14 8.65
C ILE A 38 -0.58 6.34 7.47
N LEU A 39 -0.19 5.93 6.27
CA LEU A 39 -0.98 6.08 5.03
C LEU A 39 -2.34 5.40 5.13
N TYR A 40 -2.39 4.11 5.49
CA TYR A 40 -3.67 3.40 5.62
C TYR A 40 -4.58 4.04 6.66
N LYS A 41 -4.05 4.40 7.84
CA LYS A 41 -4.91 4.94 8.90
C LYS A 41 -5.38 6.36 8.59
N PHE A 42 -4.54 7.17 7.98
CA PHE A 42 -4.90 8.50 7.52
C PHE A 42 -5.93 8.43 6.39
N PHE A 43 -5.78 7.52 5.42
CA PHE A 43 -6.73 7.32 4.34
C PHE A 43 -8.12 6.94 4.85
N GLU A 44 -8.22 5.97 5.76
CA GLU A 44 -9.48 5.55 6.39
C GLU A 44 -10.19 6.73 7.09
N LEU A 45 -9.42 7.56 7.80
CA LEU A 45 -9.95 8.75 8.49
C LEU A 45 -10.37 9.86 7.52
N TRP A 46 -9.60 10.08 6.46
CA TRP A 46 -9.94 11.04 5.41
C TRP A 46 -11.17 10.58 4.62
N GLU A 47 -11.28 9.30 4.27
CA GLU A 47 -12.43 8.77 3.52
C GLU A 47 -13.74 8.96 4.31
N GLU A 48 -13.72 8.70 5.62
CA GLU A 48 -14.87 8.96 6.48
C GLU A 48 -15.17 10.46 6.61
N ALA A 49 -14.16 11.32 6.79
CA ALA A 49 -14.37 12.76 6.91
C ALA A 49 -14.75 13.45 5.58
N ASN A 50 -14.36 12.89 4.43
CA ASN A 50 -14.69 13.36 3.08
C ASN A 50 -16.20 13.21 2.79
N LYS A 51 -16.85 12.17 3.34
CA LYS A 51 -18.33 12.03 3.34
C LYS A 51 -19.04 13.21 4.03
N HIS A 52 -18.30 14.01 4.80
CA HIS A 52 -18.77 15.17 5.55
C HIS A 52 -18.13 16.49 5.10
N GLY A 53 -17.46 16.52 3.93
CA GLY A 53 -16.99 17.75 3.28
C GLY A 53 -15.52 18.11 3.47
N ILE A 54 -14.69 17.24 4.07
CA ILE A 54 -13.23 17.38 3.99
C ILE A 54 -12.77 17.12 2.54
N SER A 55 -12.08 18.08 1.93
CA SER A 55 -11.66 17.97 0.53
C SER A 55 -10.40 17.12 0.35
N GLY A 56 -10.13 16.69 -0.89
CA GLY A 56 -8.84 16.08 -1.22
C GLY A 56 -7.66 17.04 -1.05
N LEU A 57 -7.84 18.35 -1.28
CA LEU A 57 -6.80 19.35 -1.01
C LEU A 57 -6.44 19.43 0.49
N ASP A 58 -7.43 19.34 1.38
CA ASP A 58 -7.21 19.24 2.82
C ASP A 58 -6.49 17.93 3.19
N GLY A 59 -6.91 16.81 2.56
CA GLY A 59 -6.25 15.51 2.63
C GLY A 59 -4.75 15.56 2.33
N ILE A 60 -4.38 16.11 1.17
CA ILE A 60 -2.97 16.27 0.74
C ILE A 60 -2.21 17.14 1.75
N ARG A 61 -2.72 18.34 2.07
CA ARG A 61 -2.05 19.31 2.95
C ARG A 61 -1.86 18.81 4.38
N HIS A 62 -2.77 17.98 4.89
CA HIS A 62 -2.67 17.42 6.24
C HIS A 62 -1.82 16.14 6.27
N LEU A 63 -1.72 15.36 5.17
CA LEU A 63 -0.90 14.15 5.14
C LEU A 63 0.60 14.45 5.19
N ILE A 64 1.07 15.39 4.36
CA ILE A 64 2.50 15.71 4.19
C ILE A 64 3.26 15.89 5.53
N PRO A 65 2.84 16.77 6.46
CA PRO A 65 3.54 16.98 7.73
C PRO A 65 3.38 15.84 8.76
N LEU A 66 2.77 14.71 8.38
CA LEU A 66 2.70 13.48 9.18
C LEU A 66 3.64 12.38 8.65
N LEU A 67 4.32 12.61 7.54
CA LEU A 67 5.29 11.69 6.96
C LEU A 67 6.69 11.93 7.58
N PRO A 68 7.59 10.92 7.57
CA PRO A 68 9.00 11.14 7.89
C PRO A 68 9.66 12.08 6.88
N ASP A 69 10.68 12.84 7.32
CA ASP A 69 11.33 13.93 6.59
C ASP A 69 11.63 13.63 5.10
N ASP A 70 12.25 12.49 4.79
CA ASP A 70 12.60 12.11 3.41
C ASP A 70 11.35 11.95 2.51
N TRP A 71 10.25 11.46 3.09
CA TRP A 71 8.97 11.30 2.43
C TRP A 71 8.18 12.61 2.37
N GLU A 72 8.28 13.48 3.39
CA GLU A 72 7.74 14.84 3.34
C GLU A 72 8.36 15.62 2.16
N ILE A 73 9.69 15.60 2.04
CA ILE A 73 10.44 16.28 0.97
C ILE A 73 10.04 15.75 -0.41
N TRP A 74 9.94 14.43 -0.57
CA TRP A 74 9.56 13.83 -1.86
C TRP A 74 8.09 14.10 -2.21
N THR A 75 7.16 13.88 -1.29
CA THR A 75 5.72 14.10 -1.55
C THR A 75 5.37 15.57 -1.77
N THR A 76 6.13 16.50 -1.16
CA THR A 76 6.00 17.93 -1.44
C THR A 76 6.32 18.27 -2.90
N ARG A 77 7.22 17.54 -3.56
CA ARG A 77 7.56 17.73 -4.98
C ARG A 77 6.51 17.17 -5.93
N LEU A 78 5.78 16.14 -5.51
CA LEU A 78 4.64 15.59 -6.26
C LEU A 78 3.39 16.48 -6.26
N LEU A 79 3.36 17.54 -5.43
CA LEU A 79 2.15 18.35 -5.26
C LEU A 79 1.56 18.91 -6.56
N GLU A 80 2.41 19.27 -7.52
CA GLU A 80 1.99 19.87 -8.79
C GLU A 80 1.21 18.88 -9.69
N ASP A 81 1.46 17.57 -9.55
CA ASP A 81 0.75 16.53 -10.31
C ASP A 81 -0.66 16.24 -9.76
N TYR A 82 -0.92 16.59 -8.49
CA TYR A 82 -2.16 16.25 -7.78
C TYR A 82 -2.98 17.45 -7.31
N ILE A 83 -2.46 18.68 -7.43
CA ILE A 83 -3.20 19.92 -7.16
C ILE A 83 -3.43 20.67 -8.48
N TYR A 84 -4.70 20.82 -8.86
CA TYR A 84 -5.11 21.50 -10.08
C TYR A 84 -6.15 22.59 -9.79
N ARG A 85 -6.13 23.65 -10.59
CA ARG A 85 -7.12 24.74 -10.49
C ARG A 85 -8.38 24.37 -11.26
N ARG A 86 -9.55 24.45 -10.61
CA ARG A 86 -10.83 24.20 -11.25
C ARG A 86 -11.20 25.37 -12.18
N ALA A 87 -11.61 25.07 -13.40
CA ALA A 87 -11.79 26.08 -14.46
C ALA A 87 -13.02 27.00 -14.26
N ASP A 88 -14.01 26.55 -13.49
CA ASP A 88 -15.28 27.24 -13.20
C ASP A 88 -15.22 28.12 -11.94
N THR A 89 -14.57 27.65 -10.86
CA THR A 89 -14.47 28.39 -9.59
C THR A 89 -13.13 29.10 -9.37
N LEU A 90 -12.09 28.77 -10.16
CA LEU A 90 -10.70 29.18 -9.95
C LEU A 90 -10.10 28.75 -8.61
N GLU A 91 -10.76 27.85 -7.89
CA GLU A 91 -10.26 27.26 -6.64
C GLU A 91 -9.30 26.11 -6.94
N ASP A 92 -8.31 25.93 -6.07
CA ASP A 92 -7.41 24.78 -6.14
C ASP A 92 -8.11 23.53 -5.57
N VAL A 93 -7.95 22.41 -6.25
CA VAL A 93 -8.53 21.10 -5.90
C VAL A 93 -7.42 20.07 -5.86
N GLY A 94 -7.46 19.17 -4.87
CA GLY A 94 -6.49 18.09 -4.72
C GLY A 94 -7.10 16.73 -5.05
N ASP A 95 -6.46 15.95 -5.91
CA ASP A 95 -6.73 14.51 -6.07
C ASP A 95 -5.98 13.72 -5.00
N PHE A 96 -6.58 13.64 -3.80
CA PHE A 96 -5.99 12.89 -2.70
C PHE A 96 -5.95 11.36 -2.93
N PRO A 97 -6.98 10.71 -3.50
CA PRO A 97 -6.89 9.30 -3.90
C PRO A 97 -5.73 9.02 -4.86
N GLY A 98 -5.54 9.84 -5.90
CA GLY A 98 -4.39 9.71 -6.80
C GLY A 98 -3.06 9.91 -6.09
N PHE A 99 -2.95 10.98 -5.29
CA PHE A 99 -1.75 11.32 -4.52
C PHE A 99 -1.33 10.17 -3.60
N ILE A 100 -2.24 9.64 -2.78
CA ILE A 100 -1.90 8.56 -1.85
C ILE A 100 -1.60 7.24 -2.57
N SER A 101 -2.26 6.96 -3.70
CA SER A 101 -1.94 5.79 -4.53
C SER A 101 -0.50 5.83 -5.07
N ALA A 102 0.00 7.01 -5.48
CA ALA A 102 1.40 7.16 -5.89
C ALA A 102 2.39 6.91 -4.74
N ILE A 103 2.07 7.38 -3.53
CA ILE A 103 2.88 7.09 -2.33
C ILE A 103 2.90 5.59 -2.01
N PHE A 104 1.75 4.91 -2.12
CA PHE A 104 1.67 3.45 -1.96
C PHE A 104 2.47 2.69 -3.01
N GLN A 105 2.41 3.11 -4.28
CA GLN A 105 3.19 2.50 -5.36
C GLN A 105 4.69 2.67 -5.12
N GLN A 106 5.13 3.90 -4.81
CA GLN A 106 6.53 4.19 -4.46
C GLN A 106 7.03 3.33 -3.29
N TYR A 107 6.20 3.15 -2.25
CA TYR A 107 6.57 2.30 -1.12
C TYR A 107 6.71 0.83 -1.53
N ALA A 108 5.81 0.32 -2.39
CA ALA A 108 5.84 -1.05 -2.86
C ALA A 108 7.05 -1.35 -3.75
N GLU A 109 7.45 -0.40 -4.60
CA GLU A 109 8.59 -0.54 -5.50
C GLU A 109 9.95 -0.41 -4.77
N TYR A 110 10.07 0.48 -3.77
CA TYR A 110 11.35 0.84 -3.14
C TYR A 110 11.44 0.54 -1.63
N GLN A 111 10.51 -0.24 -1.08
CA GLN A 111 10.57 -0.86 0.26
C GLN A 111 11.00 0.08 1.41
N ASN A 112 10.24 1.17 1.63
CA ASN A 112 10.47 2.29 2.59
C ASN A 112 11.34 3.45 2.09
N PHE A 113 12.05 3.35 0.97
CA PHE A 113 12.83 4.49 0.46
C PHE A 113 11.97 5.37 -0.47
N PRO A 114 11.93 6.70 -0.25
CA PRO A 114 11.48 7.61 -1.31
C PRO A 114 12.52 7.55 -2.43
N PRO A 115 12.14 7.84 -3.68
CA PRO A 115 13.05 7.71 -4.80
C PRO A 115 14.12 8.79 -4.67
N ALA A 116 15.38 8.41 -4.90
CA ALA A 116 16.46 9.39 -4.95
C ALA A 116 16.11 10.46 -6.01
N SER A 117 16.32 11.74 -5.66
CA SER A 117 16.09 12.89 -6.56
C SER A 117 16.67 12.60 -7.96
N PRO A 118 16.03 13.04 -9.06
CA PRO A 118 16.57 12.80 -10.40
C PRO A 118 18.02 13.31 -10.57
N ASP A 119 18.43 14.36 -9.85
CA ASP A 119 19.83 14.83 -9.79
C ASP A 119 20.82 13.80 -9.19
N ILE A 120 20.34 12.91 -8.32
CA ILE A 120 21.15 11.84 -7.69
C ILE A 120 21.27 10.63 -8.63
N GLN A 121 20.25 10.36 -9.48
CA GLN A 121 20.37 9.33 -10.53
C GLN A 121 21.48 9.65 -11.55
N ALA A 122 21.82 10.93 -11.76
CA ALA A 122 22.91 11.33 -12.64
C ALA A 122 24.32 11.01 -12.07
N SER A 123 24.44 10.70 -10.77
CA SER A 123 25.74 10.55 -10.09
C SER A 123 26.09 9.12 -9.65
N HIS A 124 25.13 8.19 -9.73
CA HIS A 124 25.36 6.78 -9.38
C HIS A 124 24.93 5.86 -10.53
N PRO A 125 25.86 5.36 -11.39
CA PRO A 125 25.63 4.08 -12.03
C PRO A 125 25.43 3.02 -10.93
N LEU A 126 24.54 2.06 -11.18
CA LEU A 126 24.15 0.98 -10.25
C LEU A 126 25.34 0.05 -9.93
N GLN A 127 26.26 0.51 -9.08
CA GLN A 127 27.13 -0.35 -8.28
C GLN A 127 26.38 -0.75 -7.02
N TRP A 128 25.55 -1.78 -7.18
CA TRP A 128 25.39 -2.75 -6.13
C TRP A 128 26.78 -3.38 -5.92
N ASP A 129 27.40 -3.15 -4.77
CA ASP A 129 28.52 -3.98 -4.31
C ASP A 129 27.97 -5.39 -4.04
N THR A 130 27.91 -6.22 -5.09
CA THR A 130 27.78 -7.66 -4.92
C THR A 130 28.97 -8.14 -4.10
N PRO A 131 28.75 -8.77 -2.94
CA PRO A 131 29.79 -9.61 -2.36
C PRO A 131 30.11 -10.67 -3.41
N ALA A 132 31.35 -10.67 -3.93
CA ALA A 132 31.80 -11.52 -5.03
C ALA A 132 31.96 -13.00 -4.58
N HIS A 133 30.86 -13.58 -4.11
CA HIS A 133 30.69 -14.98 -3.77
C HIS A 133 29.19 -15.25 -3.58
N LEU A 134 28.50 -15.62 -4.66
CA LEU A 134 27.26 -16.42 -4.73
C LEU A 134 26.82 -16.51 -6.20
N THR A 135 27.60 -17.24 -7.00
CA THR A 135 27.15 -17.71 -8.31
C THR A 135 25.95 -18.65 -8.15
N VAL A 136 25.12 -18.74 -9.20
CA VAL A 136 23.92 -19.58 -9.26
C VAL A 136 24.31 -21.06 -9.41
N GLU A 137 24.89 -21.64 -8.35
CA GLU A 137 25.22 -23.07 -8.23
C GLU A 137 24.87 -23.66 -6.85
N SER A 138 24.17 -22.91 -5.99
CA SER A 138 23.83 -23.34 -4.62
C SER A 138 22.32 -23.46 -4.35
N TYR A 139 21.60 -24.16 -5.25
CA TYR A 139 20.20 -24.59 -5.03
C TYR A 139 19.99 -26.09 -5.28
N GLY A 140 21.04 -26.90 -5.11
CA GLY A 140 20.99 -28.34 -5.40
C GLY A 140 21.96 -29.19 -4.59
N GLN A 141 22.04 -29.04 -3.26
CA GLN A 141 22.90 -29.90 -2.43
C GLN A 141 22.43 -30.07 -0.97
N TYR A 142 21.24 -30.66 -0.74
CA TYR A 142 20.92 -31.27 0.57
C TYR A 142 20.19 -32.61 0.42
N HIS A 143 20.64 -33.61 1.19
CA HIS A 143 20.15 -34.99 1.33
C HIS A 143 20.61 -36.08 0.34
N HIS A 144 21.90 -36.40 0.42
CA HIS A 144 22.39 -37.78 0.58
C HIS A 144 22.11 -38.25 2.05
N GLU A 145 21.81 -39.51 2.42
CA GLU A 145 21.51 -40.77 1.70
C GLU A 145 20.49 -41.62 2.50
N ALA A 146 19.83 -42.61 1.86
CA ALA A 146 19.28 -43.79 2.54
C ALA A 146 18.96 -44.97 1.60
N GLY A 147 19.94 -45.84 1.32
CA GLY A 147 19.71 -47.25 0.99
C GLY A 147 19.32 -47.63 -0.47
N PRO A 148 19.75 -48.80 -1.00
CA PRO A 148 19.65 -49.10 -2.43
C PRO A 148 18.56 -50.11 -2.85
N SER A 149 18.27 -50.10 -4.17
CA SER A 149 17.71 -51.20 -4.97
C SER A 149 16.29 -51.71 -4.64
N HIS A 150 15.33 -51.42 -5.53
CA HIS A 150 14.92 -52.43 -6.52
C HIS A 150 14.26 -51.87 -7.79
N ARG A 151 14.09 -52.76 -8.78
CA ARG A 151 13.70 -52.48 -10.17
C ARG A 151 12.34 -53.12 -10.46
N GLN A 152 11.37 -52.32 -10.92
CA GLN A 152 10.13 -52.74 -11.62
C GLN A 152 9.59 -51.46 -12.30
N GLU A 153 9.73 -51.30 -13.62
CA GLU A 153 8.87 -51.91 -14.66
C GLU A 153 7.44 -51.39 -14.58
N VAL A 154 7.11 -50.45 -15.47
CA VAL A 154 5.80 -49.78 -15.50
C VAL A 154 4.91 -50.48 -16.51
N ASP A 155 3.90 -51.18 -16.00
CA ASP A 155 2.91 -51.93 -16.78
C ASP A 155 1.96 -50.97 -17.53
N LEU A 156 1.78 -51.18 -18.84
CA LEU A 156 0.80 -50.45 -19.65
C LEU A 156 -0.53 -51.24 -19.72
N PRO A 157 -1.69 -50.64 -19.38
CA PRO A 157 -2.96 -51.33 -19.49
C PRO A 157 -3.35 -51.63 -20.95
N PRO A 158 -3.89 -52.83 -21.25
CA PRO A 158 -4.22 -53.24 -22.62
C PRO A 158 -5.56 -52.67 -23.13
N GLY A 159 -5.70 -52.61 -24.45
CA GLY A 159 -6.74 -51.82 -25.12
C GLY A 159 -8.10 -52.50 -25.38
N ARG A 160 -9.00 -51.68 -25.92
CA ARG A 160 -10.19 -52.01 -26.72
C ARG A 160 -10.30 -50.91 -27.79
N GLY A 161 -10.72 -51.12 -29.05
CA GLY A 161 -11.26 -52.31 -29.70
C GLY A 161 -12.51 -51.95 -30.51
N GLY A 162 -12.37 -51.80 -31.83
CA GLY A 162 -13.44 -51.28 -32.74
C GLY A 162 -13.52 -49.74 -32.75
N ILE A 163 -13.94 -49.05 -33.82
CA ILE A 163 -14.82 -49.40 -34.96
C ILE A 163 -14.24 -48.76 -36.27
N PRO A 164 -14.48 -49.33 -37.47
CA PRO A 164 -13.74 -48.97 -38.69
C PRO A 164 -14.30 -47.76 -39.48
N CYS A 165 -13.52 -47.32 -40.47
CA CYS A 165 -13.85 -46.24 -41.40
C CYS A 165 -14.83 -46.68 -42.52
N SER A 166 -15.80 -45.82 -42.83
CA SER A 166 -16.28 -45.49 -44.19
C SER A 166 -17.07 -44.18 -44.13
#